data_AF-A0A7C7QN18-F1
#
_entry.id   AF-A0A7C7QN18-F1
#
_cell.length_a   1.000
_cell.length_b   1.000
_cell.length_c   1.000
_cell.angle_alpha   90.00
_cell.angle_beta   90.00
_cell.angle_gamma   90.00
#
_symmetry.space_group_name_H-M   'P 1'
#
loop_
_entity.id
_entity.type
_entity.pdbx_description
1 polymer ?
#
loop_
_entity_poly.entity_id
_entity_poly.type
_entity_poly.pdbx_seq_one_letter_code
_entity_poly.pdbx_strand_id
1 'polypeptide(L)'
;MGEGKGYGKVILFGEHFVVYGVPSIVSAIDRVTTATVERSDGSGWTLEDNRPATPGYKEEKLKQQEESINLILKAAGVDPAEKPIKITFGGDL
;
A
#
# COMPACT_ATOMS: atom_id res chain seq x y z
N MET A 1 -3.07 -8.32 -16.12
CA MET A 1 -3.45 -8.16 -14.71
C MET A 1 -2.28 -8.64 -13.87
N GLY A 2 -1.80 -7.81 -12.93
CA GLY A 2 -0.78 -8.16 -11.96
C GLY A 2 -1.35 -8.12 -10.55
N GLU A 3 -0.92 -9.02 -9.68
CA GLU A 3 -1.37 -9.09 -8.29
C GLU A 3 -0.17 -9.16 -7.36
N GLY A 4 -0.25 -8.43 -6.24
CA GLY A 4 0.72 -8.45 -5.16
C GLY A 4 0.05 -8.41 -3.80
N LYS A 5 0.79 -8.82 -2.76
CA LYS A 5 0.32 -8.78 -1.38
C LYS A 5 1.38 -8.22 -0.44
N GLY A 6 0.94 -7.47 0.57
CA GLY A 6 1.76 -6.95 1.66
C GLY A 6 1.22 -7.44 3.00
N TYR A 7 2.09 -7.98 3.85
CA TYR A 7 1.72 -8.51 5.16
C TYR A 7 1.51 -7.39 6.18
N GLY A 8 0.52 -7.58 7.06
CA GLY A 8 0.45 -6.84 8.31
C GLY A 8 1.70 -7.08 9.14
N LYS A 9 2.00 -6.14 10.05
CA LYS A 9 3.14 -6.30 10.96
C LYS A 9 2.79 -5.90 12.37
N VAL A 10 3.45 -6.57 13.32
CA VAL A 10 3.45 -6.21 14.74
C VAL A 10 4.90 -6.14 15.23
N ILE A 11 5.22 -5.14 16.04
CA ILE A 11 6.53 -5.09 16.72
C ILE A 11 6.39 -5.93 17.99
N LEU A 12 7.17 -7.02 18.09
CA LEU A 12 7.17 -7.88 19.27
C LEU A 12 8.06 -7.30 20.37
N PHE A 13 9.21 -6.74 19.99
CA PHE A 13 10.20 -6.18 20.92
C PHE A 13 10.91 -4.97 20.33
N GLY A 14 11.27 -4.01 21.18
CA GLY A 14 12.17 -2.91 20.81
C GLY A 14 11.49 -1.70 20.17
N GLU A 15 10.18 -1.53 20.36
CA GLU A 15 9.51 -0.26 20.01
C GLU A 15 10.19 0.91 20.75
N HIS A 16 10.30 2.06 20.09
CA HIS A 16 11.06 3.25 20.51
C HIS A 16 12.59 3.07 20.63
N PHE A 17 13.11 1.96 21.17
CA PHE A 17 14.55 1.75 21.30
C PHE A 17 15.27 1.63 19.95
N VAL A 18 14.56 1.12 18.93
CA VAL A 18 15.11 0.95 17.57
C VAL A 18 15.60 2.24 16.94
N VAL A 19 14.98 3.37 17.27
CA VAL A 19 15.42 4.68 16.74
C VAL A 19 16.73 5.17 17.35
N TYR A 20 17.22 4.51 18.41
CA TYR A 20 18.51 4.77 19.07
C TYR A 20 19.56 3.69 18.76
N GLY A 21 19.33 2.86 17.74
CA GLY A 21 20.29 1.86 17.27
C GLY A 21 20.24 0.51 18.02
N VAL A 22 19.28 0.31 18.93
CA VAL A 22 19.07 -0.99 19.58
C VAL A 22 18.23 -1.89 18.66
N PRO A 23 18.60 -3.15 18.40
CA PRO A 23 17.81 -4.02 17.53
C PRO A 23 16.37 -4.24 18.03
N SER A 24 15.44 -4.42 17.07
CA SER A 24 14.04 -4.78 17.33
C SER A 24 13.66 -6.09 16.65
N ILE A 25 12.60 -6.71 17.13
CA ILE A 25 12.00 -7.91 16.52
C ILE A 25 10.61 -7.52 16.03
N VAL A 26 10.40 -7.60 14.72
CA VAL A 26 9.12 -7.32 14.06
C VAL A 26 8.64 -8.60 13.39
N SER A 27 7.39 -8.97 13.63
CA SER A 27 6.76 -10.12 13.00
C SER A 27 5.76 -9.68 11.95
N ALA A 28 5.83 -10.28 10.77
CA ALA A 28 4.69 -10.31 9.87
C ALA A 28 3.58 -11.14 10.53
N ILE A 29 2.33 -10.76 10.29
CA ILE A 29 1.16 -11.60 10.59
C ILE A 29 0.65 -12.23 9.30
N ASP A 30 -0.22 -13.22 9.40
CA ASP A 30 -0.81 -13.94 8.27
C ASP A 30 -1.75 -13.06 7.42
N ARG A 31 -2.41 -12.08 8.04
CA ARG A 31 -3.31 -11.12 7.37
C ARG A 31 -2.56 -10.18 6.42
N VAL A 32 -3.17 -9.89 5.27
CA VAL A 32 -2.54 -9.16 4.16
C VAL A 32 -3.44 -8.07 3.59
N THR A 33 -2.81 -7.03 3.03
CA THR A 33 -3.43 -6.18 2.01
C THR A 33 -3.05 -6.71 0.64
N THR A 34 -4.03 -6.89 -0.25
CA THR A 34 -3.79 -7.24 -1.65
C THR A 34 -3.89 -6.02 -2.55
N ALA A 35 -3.15 -6.04 -3.65
CA ALA A 35 -3.19 -5.03 -4.70
C ALA A 35 -3.29 -5.71 -6.07
N THR A 36 -4.39 -5.47 -6.75
CA THR A 36 -4.60 -5.89 -8.14
C THR A 36 -4.42 -4.69 -9.05
N VAL A 37 -3.61 -4.84 -10.10
CA VAL A 37 -3.32 -3.78 -11.06
C VAL A 37 -3.66 -4.24 -12.47
N GLU A 38 -4.48 -3.45 -13.15
CA GLU A 38 -4.98 -3.70 -14.49
C GLU A 38 -4.74 -2.49 -15.39
N ARG A 39 -4.66 -2.70 -16.70
CA ARG A 39 -4.69 -1.60 -17.67
C ARG A 39 -6.08 -0.97 -17.64
N SER A 40 -6.16 0.33 -17.88
CA SER A 40 -7.42 1.04 -18.04
C SER A 40 -7.40 1.90 -19.30
N ASP A 41 -8.58 2.25 -19.80
CA ASP A 41 -8.74 3.13 -20.97
C ASP A 41 -8.82 4.62 -20.57
N GLY A 42 -8.56 4.93 -19.29
CA GLY A 42 -8.67 6.28 -18.72
C GLY A 42 -7.41 7.13 -18.92
N SER A 43 -7.19 8.09 -18.02
CA SER A 43 -5.93 8.84 -17.94
C SER A 43 -5.35 8.72 -16.53
N GLY A 44 -4.04 8.53 -16.43
CA GLY A 44 -3.39 8.38 -15.14
C GLY A 44 -3.73 7.04 -14.46
N TRP A 45 -3.75 7.06 -13.13
CA TRP A 45 -4.11 5.91 -12.32
C TRP A 45 -5.38 6.19 -11.52
N THR A 46 -6.20 5.17 -11.30
CA THR A 46 -7.34 5.21 -10.40
C THR A 46 -7.19 4.17 -9.30
N LEU A 47 -7.78 4.43 -8.14
CA LEU A 47 -7.75 3.54 -6.98
C LEU A 47 -9.17 3.21 -6.52
N GLU A 48 -9.44 1.92 -6.39
CA GLU A 48 -10.61 1.37 -5.70
C GLU A 48 -10.14 0.71 -4.39
N ASP A 49 -10.40 1.35 -3.25
CA ASP A 49 -9.92 0.88 -1.95
C ASP A 49 -11.01 0.13 -1.17
N ASN A 50 -11.01 -1.19 -1.28
CA ASN A 50 -11.95 -2.09 -0.62
C ASN A 50 -11.40 -2.70 0.69
N ARG A 51 -10.32 -2.15 1.25
CA ARG A 51 -9.72 -2.67 2.49
C ARG A 51 -10.70 -2.54 3.68
N PRO A 52 -10.72 -3.49 4.63
CA PRO A 52 -11.59 -3.44 5.81
C PRO A 52 -11.01 -2.51 6.89
N ALA A 53 -10.71 -1.26 6.52
CA ALA A 53 -10.10 -0.28 7.42
C ALA A 53 -11.08 0.19 8.50
N THR A 54 -10.56 0.61 9.64
CA THR A 54 -11.35 1.26 10.68
C THR A 54 -12.03 2.53 10.15
N PRO A 55 -13.22 2.90 10.64
CA PRO A 55 -13.94 4.09 10.17
C PRO A 55 -13.08 5.35 10.19
N GLY A 56 -13.10 6.14 9.11
CA GLY A 56 -12.37 7.40 8.97
C GLY A 56 -10.89 7.27 8.56
N TYR A 57 -10.33 6.06 8.59
CA TYR A 57 -8.89 5.88 8.32
C TYR A 57 -8.51 6.17 6.87
N LYS A 58 -9.34 5.76 5.90
CA LYS A 58 -9.04 5.94 4.46
C LYS A 58 -9.05 7.42 4.11
N GLU A 59 -10.02 8.16 4.64
CA GLU A 59 -10.19 9.59 4.43
C GLU A 59 -9.02 10.37 5.03
N GLU A 60 -8.60 10.03 6.24
CA GLU A 60 -7.48 10.67 6.92
C GLU A 60 -6.15 10.44 6.18
N LYS A 61 -5.96 9.24 5.61
CA LYS A 61 -4.70 8.85 4.95
C LYS A 61 -4.68 9.06 3.44
N LEU A 62 -5.76 9.54 2.82
CA LEU A 62 -5.90 9.63 1.37
C LEU A 62 -4.71 10.35 0.70
N LYS A 63 -4.35 11.55 1.17
CA LYS A 63 -3.23 12.31 0.59
C LYS A 63 -1.89 11.58 0.67
N GLN A 64 -1.63 10.92 1.80
CA GLN A 64 -0.40 10.14 2.00
C GLN A 64 -0.40 8.89 1.10
N GLN A 65 -1.57 8.29 0.88
CA GLN A 65 -1.72 7.15 -0.03
C GLN A 65 -1.48 7.55 -1.49
N GLU A 66 -2.04 8.67 -1.95
CA GLU A 66 -1.80 9.20 -3.29
C GLU A 66 -0.31 9.49 -3.54
N GLU A 67 0.35 10.15 -2.59
CA GLU A 67 1.79 10.42 -2.66
C GLU A 67 2.59 9.13 -2.73
N SER A 68 2.27 8.15 -1.87
CA SER A 68 2.92 6.84 -1.85
C SER A 68 2.80 6.09 -3.18
N ILE A 69 1.60 6.06 -3.79
CA ILE A 69 1.39 5.42 -5.10
C ILE A 69 2.22 6.11 -6.17
N ASN A 70 2.25 7.45 -6.20
CA ASN A 70 3.06 8.20 -7.16
C ASN A 70 4.56 7.91 -7.01
N LEU A 71 5.05 7.80 -5.77
CA LEU A 71 6.45 7.44 -5.50
C LEU A 71 6.78 6.02 -5.97
N ILE A 72 5.87 5.06 -5.76
CA ILE A 72 6.05 3.67 -6.21
C ILE A 72 6.08 3.61 -7.74
N LEU A 73 5.15 4.28 -8.43
CA LEU A 73 5.11 4.30 -9.90
C LEU A 73 6.37 4.92 -10.48
N LYS A 74 6.84 6.03 -9.89
CA LYS A 74 8.11 6.67 -10.26
C LYS A 74 9.30 5.73 -10.07
N ALA A 75 9.39 5.06 -8.92
CA ALA A 75 10.47 4.12 -8.62
C ALA A 75 10.44 2.89 -9.56
N ALA A 76 9.25 2.45 -9.97
CA ALA A 76 9.05 1.36 -10.92
C ALA A 76 9.23 1.78 -12.39
N GLY A 77 9.45 3.07 -12.68
CA GLY A 77 9.56 3.59 -14.05
C GLY A 77 8.26 3.45 -14.86
N VAL A 78 7.10 3.49 -14.19
CA VAL A 78 5.79 3.40 -14.81
C VAL A 78 5.19 4.79 -14.93
N ASP A 79 4.94 5.25 -16.16
CA ASP A 79 4.18 6.47 -16.42
C ASP A 79 2.70 6.12 -16.67
N PRO A 80 1.79 6.43 -15.72
CA PRO A 80 0.36 6.17 -15.87
C PRO A 80 -0.32 7.12 -16.87
N ALA A 81 0.32 8.22 -17.30
CA ALA A 81 -0.20 9.06 -18.38
C ALA A 81 -0.08 8.39 -19.75
N GLU A 82 1.02 7.67 -19.99
CA GLU A 82 1.20 6.86 -21.21
C GLU A 82 0.46 5.52 -21.14
N LYS A 83 0.37 4.96 -19.93
CA LYS A 83 -0.11 3.61 -19.69
C LYS A 83 -1.08 3.59 -18.52
N PRO A 84 -2.33 4.02 -18.73
CA PRO A 84 -3.30 4.16 -17.66
C PRO A 84 -3.55 2.84 -16.95
N ILE A 85 -3.73 2.91 -15.64
CA ILE A 85 -3.94 1.74 -14.78
C ILE A 85 -5.09 1.94 -13.82
N LYS A 86 -5.77 0.84 -13.49
CA LYS A 86 -6.67 0.74 -12.35
C LYS A 86 -6.00 -0.10 -11.26
N ILE A 87 -6.02 0.41 -10.04
CA ILE A 87 -5.51 -0.27 -8.85
C ILE A 87 -6.70 -0.61 -7.96
N THR A 88 -6.79 -1.85 -7.49
CA THR A 88 -7.79 -2.26 -6.51
C THR A 88 -7.07 -2.79 -5.28
N PHE A 89 -7.31 -2.16 -4.12
CA PHE A 89 -6.83 -2.66 -2.83
C PHE A 89 -7.90 -3.49 -2.13
N GLY A 90 -7.48 -4.59 -1.53
CA GLY A 90 -8.33 -5.48 -0.74
C GLY A 90 -7.52 -6.26 0.28
N GLY A 91 -7.89 -7.52 0.50
CA GLY A 91 -7.30 -8.39 1.51
C GLY A 91 -8.03 -8.30 2.85
N ASP A 92 -7.48 -8.96 3.85
CA ASP A 92 -8.10 -9.20 5.14
C ASP A 92 -7.38 -8.53 6.29
N LEU A 93 -6.30 -7.76 6.05
CA LEU A 93 -5.62 -6.98 7.09
C LEU A 93 -6.51 -5.92 7.72
#